data_AF-A0A4S4B9Z4-F1
#
_entry.id   AF-A0A4S4B9Z4-F1
#
_cell.length_a   1.000
_cell.length_b   1.000
_cell.length_c   1.000
_cell.angle_alpha   90.00
_cell.angle_beta   90.00
_cell.angle_gamma   90.00
#
_symmetry.space_group_name_H-M   'P 1'
#
loop_
_entity.id
_entity.type
_entity.pdbx_description
1 polymer ?
#
loop_
_entity_poly.entity_id
_entity_poly.type
_entity_poly.pdbx_seq_one_letter_code
_entity_poly.pdbx_strand_id
1 'polypeptide(L)' 'MLTYGWPGLFVKLERLVRLLAYPDAHGADSADAFHVAVQSLPGFGFSNPSEVPSTHSRQIAGRWAQLMTRLG' A
#
# COMPACT_ATOMS: atom_id res chain seq x y z
N MET A 1 0.37 -5.72 2.72
CA MET A 1 0.52 -4.29 2.38
C MET A 1 1.36 -4.16 1.11
N LEU A 2 0.98 -3.26 0.19
CA LEU A 2 1.74 -2.97 -1.03
C LEU A 2 2.15 -1.49 -1.05
N THR A 3 3.36 -1.20 -1.52
CA THR A 3 3.88 0.18 -1.62
C THR A 3 4.42 0.42 -3.03
N TYR A 4 4.14 1.59 -3.60
CA TYR A 4 4.70 2.02 -4.88
C TYR A 4 5.94 2.89 -4.66
N GLY A 5 6.84 2.93 -5.65
CA GLY A 5 8.01 3.81 -5.67
C GLY A 5 7.81 5.06 -6.51
N TRP A 6 8.84 5.91 -6.58
CA TRP A 6 8.89 7.03 -7.51
C TRP A 6 9.48 6.61 -8.86
N PRO A 7 8.96 7.10 -10.01
CA PRO A 7 7.74 7.88 -10.17
C PRO A 7 6.50 6.96 -10.27
N GLY A 8 5.58 7.06 -9.30
CA GLY A 8 4.41 6.20 -9.22
C GLY A 8 3.36 6.71 -8.23
N LEU A 9 2.16 6.14 -8.34
CA LEU A 9 1.00 6.41 -7.48
C LEU A 9 0.28 5.09 -7.17
N PHE A 10 -0.56 5.10 -6.13
CA PHE A 10 -1.31 3.91 -5.69
C PHE A 10 -2.19 3.31 -6.79
N VAL A 11 -2.74 4.12 -7.70
CA VAL A 11 -3.60 3.66 -8.82
C VAL A 11 -2.90 2.68 -9.75
N LYS A 12 -1.55 2.70 -9.84
CA LYS A 12 -0.79 1.72 -10.63
C LYS A 12 -0.97 0.28 -10.11
N LEU A 13 -1.42 0.12 -8.87
CA LEU A 13 -1.64 -1.17 -8.23
C LEU A 13 -3.09 -1.66 -8.35
N GLU A 14 -4.01 -0.91 -8.96
CA GLU A 14 -5.45 -1.25 -9.01
C GLU A 14 -5.71 -2.67 -9.52
N ARG A 15 -5.13 -3.03 -10.67
CA ARG A 15 -5.27 -4.38 -11.24
C ARG A 15 -4.73 -5.46 -10.30
N LEU A 16 -3.59 -5.19 -9.67
CA LEU A 16 -2.97 -6.14 -8.74
C LEU A 16 -3.83 -6.32 -7.47
N VAL A 17 -4.42 -5.24 -6.95
CA VAL A 17 -5.35 -5.29 -5.82
C VAL A 17 -6.54 -6.18 -6.15
N ARG A 18 -7.14 -6.05 -7.35
CA ARG A 18 -8.29 -6.88 -7.74
C ARG A 18 -7.93 -8.36 -7.85
N LEU A 19 -6.78 -8.68 -8.45
CA LEU A 19 -6.30 -10.07 -8.56
C LEU A 19 -6.03 -10.71 -7.19
N LEU A 20 -5.45 -9.95 -6.25
CA LEU A 20 -5.08 -10.48 -4.93
C LEU A 20 -6.24 -10.53 -3.94
N ALA A 21 -7.16 -9.56 -3.99
CA ALA A 21 -8.28 -9.50 -3.06
C ALA A 21 -9.45 -10.40 -3.51
N TYR A 22 -9.60 -10.64 -4.82
CA TYR A 22 -10.71 -11.39 -5.40
C TYR A 22 -10.21 -12.39 -6.47
N PRO A 23 -9.33 -13.35 -6.11
CA PRO A 23 -8.74 -14.28 -7.09
C PRO A 23 -9.77 -15.15 -7.82
N ASP A 24 -10.87 -15.49 -7.15
CA ASP A 24 -11.99 -16.27 -7.69
C ASP A 24 -12.72 -15.57 -8.84
N ALA A 25 -12.90 -14.26 -8.74
CA ALA A 25 -13.41 -13.41 -9.84
C ALA A 25 -12.48 -13.38 -11.07
N HIS A 26 -11.28 -13.94 -10.93
CA HIS A 26 -10.24 -14.00 -11.95
C HIS A 26 -9.78 -15.44 -12.27
N GLY A 27 -10.53 -16.46 -11.84
CA GLY A 27 -10.29 -17.86 -12.19
C GLY A 27 -9.21 -18.57 -11.38
N ALA A 28 -8.78 -18.00 -10.25
CA ALA A 28 -7.87 -18.61 -9.29
C ALA A 28 -8.63 -19.14 -8.05
N ASP A 29 -7.94 -19.85 -7.17
CA ASP A 29 -8.52 -20.39 -5.94
C ASP A 29 -8.85 -19.26 -4.94
N SER A 30 -10.05 -19.29 -4.36
CA SER A 30 -10.45 -18.36 -3.29
C SER A 30 -9.53 -18.46 -2.06
N ALA A 31 -8.89 -19.61 -1.85
CA ALA A 31 -7.93 -19.81 -0.77
C ALA A 31 -6.66 -18.93 -0.90
N ASP A 32 -6.37 -18.43 -2.10
CA ASP A 32 -5.24 -17.54 -2.37
C ASP A 32 -5.56 -16.04 -2.14
N ALA A 33 -6.72 -15.72 -1.54
CA ALA A 33 -7.13 -14.34 -1.32
C ALA A 33 -6.32 -13.64 -0.22
N PHE A 34 -6.05 -12.35 -0.41
CA PHE A 34 -5.34 -11.49 0.55
C PHE A 34 -6.16 -10.26 0.95
N HIS A 35 -6.04 -9.86 2.22
CA HIS A 35 -6.37 -8.49 2.61
C HIS A 35 -5.27 -7.54 2.13
N VAL A 36 -5.60 -6.63 1.22
CA VAL A 36 -4.64 -5.74 0.59
C VAL A 36 -4.81 -4.31 1.07
N ALA A 37 -3.84 -3.82 1.85
CA ALA A 37 -3.69 -2.40 2.15
C ALA A 37 -2.75 -1.74 1.13
N VAL A 38 -3.21 -0.66 0.50
CA VAL A 38 -2.41 0.22 -0.37
C VAL A 38 -2.58 1.66 0.09
N GLN A 39 -1.46 2.35 0.25
CA GLN A 39 -1.41 3.64 0.90
C GLN A 39 -0.49 4.61 0.17
N SER A 40 -0.78 5.91 0.29
CA SER A 40 0.02 6.93 -0.36
C SER A 40 1.27 7.28 0.46
N LEU A 41 2.44 7.32 -0.17
CA LEU A 41 3.68 7.77 0.47
C LEU A 41 3.52 9.20 1.00
N PRO A 42 4.16 9.60 2.12
CA PRO A 42 4.14 10.98 2.58
C PRO A 42 4.57 11.95 1.46
N GLY A 43 3.74 12.94 1.14
CA GLY A 43 3.96 13.90 0.05
C GLY A 43 3.52 13.44 -1.34
N PHE A 44 2.85 12.29 -1.46
CA PHE A 44 2.35 11.75 -2.72
C PHE A 44 0.84 11.54 -2.69
N GLY A 45 0.17 11.72 -3.82
CA GLY A 45 -1.26 11.43 -3.98
C GLY A 45 -2.10 12.19 -2.96
N PHE A 46 -2.75 11.43 -2.07
CA PHE A 46 -3.62 11.97 -1.01
C PHE A 46 -2.95 12.10 0.37
N SER A 47 -1.66 11.81 0.48
CA SER A 47 -0.91 11.96 1.73
C SER A 47 -0.18 13.29 1.76
N ASN A 48 -0.42 14.07 2.81
CA ASN A 48 0.32 15.32 3.05
C ASN A 48 1.84 15.08 3.09
N PRO A 49 2.65 16.07 2.66
CA PRO A 49 4.10 16.02 2.84
C PRO A 49 4.47 15.89 4.32
N SER A 50 5.60 15.26 4.59
CA SER A 50 6.09 15.15 5.97
C SER A 50 6.55 16.51 6.47
N GLU A 51 6.12 16.88 7.68
CA GLU A 51 6.57 18.11 8.36
C GLU A 51 8.04 18.01 8.82
N VAL A 52 8.58 16.79 8.89
CA VAL A 52 9.97 16.53 9.28
C VAL A 52 10.87 16.58 8.03
N PRO A 53 11.92 17.41 8.02
CA PRO A 53 12.93 17.41 6.95
C PRO A 53 13.51 16.01 6.75
N SER A 54 13.78 15.64 5.49
CA SER A 54 14.44 14.39 5.07
C SER A 54 13.82 13.09 5.61
N THR A 55 12.53 12.88 5.34
CA THR A 55 11.87 11.59 5.58
C THR A 55 12.50 10.50 4.70
N HIS A 56 13.28 9.61 5.32
CA HIS A 56 13.93 8.48 4.65
C HIS A 56 13.15 7.17 4.85
N SER A 57 13.48 6.16 4.03
CA SER A 57 12.75 4.88 3.95
C SER A 57 12.50 4.20 5.30
N ARG A 58 13.48 4.23 6.22
CA ARG A 58 13.32 3.66 7.58
C ARG A 58 12.21 4.33 8.41
N GLN A 59 12.05 5.65 8.31
CA GLN A 59 10.96 6.35 9.02
C GLN A 59 9.61 5.99 8.42
N ILE A 60 9.54 5.91 7.09
CA ILE A 60 8.35 5.47 6.37
C ILE A 60 7.97 4.04 6.77
N ALA A 61 8.95 3.13 6.86
CA ALA A 61 8.74 1.76 7.33
C ALA A 61 8.19 1.71 8.76
N GLY A 62 8.67 2.56 9.66
CA GLY A 62 8.12 2.70 11.02
C GLY A 62 6.65 3.15 11.01
N ARG A 63 6.28 4.10 10.15
CA ARG A 63 4.88 4.53 9.97
C ARG A 63 4.01 3.42 9.39
N TRP A 64 4.54 2.60 8.48
CA TRP A 64 3.83 1.43 7.96
C TRP A 64 3.59 0.37 9.01
N ALA A 65 4.59 0.08 9.85
CA ALA A 65 4.41 -0.85 10.97
C ALA A 65 3.28 -0.36 11.89
N GLN A 66 3.29 0.92 12.28
CA GLN A 66 2.23 1.53 13.09
C GLN A 66 0.85 1.47 12.40
N LEU A 67 0.79 1.74 11.09
CA LEU A 67 -0.45 1.66 10.32
C LEU A 67 -1.01 0.25 10.37
N MET A 68 -0.19 -0.76 10.07
CA MET A 68 -0.63 -2.15 10.06
C MET A 68 -1.06 -2.60 11.45
N THR A 69 -0.31 -2.26 12.52
CA THR A 69 -0.71 -2.54 13.90
C THR A 69 -2.09 -1.96 14.25
N ARG A 70 -2.46 -0.81 13.69
CA ARG A 70 -3.79 -0.20 13.92
C ARG A 70 -4.92 -0.85 13.12
N LEU A 71 -4.60 -1.55 12.03
CA LEU A 71 -5.58 -2.26 11.20
C LEU A 71 -5.89 -3.67 11.72
N GLY A 72 -5.07 -4.20 12.64
CA GLY A 72 -5.17 -5.56 13.19
C GLY A 72 -4.21 -6.53 12.51
#